data_AF-A0A935I7M0-F1
#
_entry.id   AF-A0A935I7M0-F1
#
_cell.length_a   1.000
_cell.length_b   1.000
_cell.length_c   1.000
_cell.angle_alpha   90.00
_cell.angle_beta   90.00
_cell.angle_gamma   90.00
#
_symmetry.space_group_name_H-M   'P 1'
#
loop_
_entity.id
_entity.type
_entity.pdbx_description
1 polymer ?
#
loop_
_entity_poly.entity_id
_entity_poly.type
_entity_poly.pdbx_seq_one_letter_code
_entity_poly.pdbx_strand_id
1 'polypeptide(L)'
;MFTPLRKNFSNSFIYLYSLIAFILMSLIVILFPLELSSYRNSDAWAPFWNLITETGGFSAGIILLLILILILVRHFKISYRKISDLNYFLSIVFLIFVFSMGFSQFYLKDYFKKPRPYQLYFVGKGILINKGEQFFSMPGKEKSKFLEDITRKNPELINEVYLPVLNNWIYHSGFSFPSGHAQTSFYFAVIFSYVFFKIFKKEKKYIGLVPFIWAILVSLSRVILGFHYPADIAAGALAGMTTGLIAISLPVSIKIFRE
;
A
#
# COMPACT_ATOMS: atom_id res chain seq x y z
N MET A 1 -28.56 16.92 -33.09
CA MET A 1 -27.90 17.54 -31.93
C MET A 1 -26.64 16.72 -31.66
N PHE A 2 -25.48 17.18 -32.16
CA PHE A 2 -24.22 16.43 -32.06
C PHE A 2 -23.68 16.51 -30.63
N THR A 3 -23.70 15.40 -29.92
CA THR A 3 -22.90 15.23 -28.69
C THR A 3 -21.43 15.43 -29.07
N PRO A 4 -20.70 16.37 -28.43
CA PRO A 4 -19.30 16.54 -28.75
C PRO A 4 -18.57 15.28 -28.32
N LEU A 5 -17.95 14.59 -29.27
CA LEU A 5 -17.03 13.47 -29.07
C LEU A 5 -16.15 13.78 -27.85
N ARG A 6 -16.39 13.10 -26.72
CA ARG A 6 -15.51 13.16 -25.55
C ARG A 6 -14.12 12.82 -26.09
N LYS A 7 -13.22 13.81 -26.19
CA LYS A 7 -11.80 13.57 -26.52
C LYS A 7 -11.33 12.48 -25.58
N ASN A 8 -11.07 11.29 -26.12
CA ASN A 8 -10.51 10.16 -25.38
C ASN A 8 -9.15 10.64 -24.87
N PHE A 9 -9.10 11.02 -23.59
CA PHE A 9 -7.84 11.35 -22.97
C PHE A 9 -6.99 10.09 -23.00
N SER A 10 -5.82 10.22 -23.61
CA SER A 10 -4.80 9.20 -23.62
C SER A 10 -4.46 8.82 -22.17
N ASN A 11 -4.27 7.52 -21.94
CA ASN A 11 -3.85 7.00 -20.65
C ASN A 11 -2.46 7.55 -20.23
N SER A 12 -1.73 8.23 -21.13
CA SER A 12 -0.45 8.93 -20.91
C SER A 12 -0.36 9.71 -19.59
N PHE A 13 -1.42 10.44 -19.20
CA PHE A 13 -1.43 11.19 -17.95
C PHE A 13 -1.28 10.29 -16.72
N ILE A 14 -1.87 9.10 -16.73
CA ILE A 14 -1.80 8.18 -15.60
C ILE A 14 -0.39 7.60 -15.48
N TYR A 15 0.24 7.23 -16.60
CA TYR A 15 1.65 6.81 -16.60
C TYR A 15 2.57 7.90 -16.06
N LEU A 16 2.36 9.15 -16.50
CA LEU A 16 3.15 10.29 -16.05
C LEU A 16 2.95 10.54 -14.54
N TYR A 17 1.72 10.61 -14.06
CA TYR A 17 1.45 10.88 -12.65
C TYR A 17 1.88 9.74 -11.73
N SER A 18 1.73 8.48 -12.16
CA SER A 18 2.23 7.36 -11.38
C SER A 18 3.75 7.38 -11.28
N LEU A 19 4.45 7.73 -12.38
CA LEU A 19 5.90 7.86 -12.39
C LEU A 19 6.37 9.03 -11.51
N ILE A 20 5.73 10.19 -11.60
CA ILE A 20 6.03 11.34 -10.75
C ILE A 20 5.82 10.97 -9.28
N ALA A 21 4.70 10.33 -8.93
CA ALA A 21 4.42 9.90 -7.56
C ALA A 21 5.45 8.90 -7.05
N PHE A 22 5.86 7.94 -7.88
CA PHE A 22 6.89 6.96 -7.55
C PHE A 22 8.25 7.64 -7.30
N ILE A 23 8.68 8.53 -8.19
CA ILE A 23 9.95 9.27 -8.06
C ILE A 23 9.92 10.15 -6.82
N LEU A 24 8.86 10.95 -6.65
CA LEU A 24 8.72 11.84 -5.50
C LEU A 24 8.76 11.07 -4.18
N MET A 25 8.00 9.98 -4.08
CA MET A 25 8.02 9.10 -2.91
C MET A 25 9.43 8.57 -2.66
N SER A 26 10.09 8.03 -3.69
CA SER A 26 11.42 7.44 -3.58
C SER A 26 12.47 8.47 -3.14
N LEU A 27 12.42 9.68 -3.71
CA LEU A 27 13.29 10.79 -3.30
C LEU A 27 13.05 11.16 -1.84
N ILE A 28 11.80 11.26 -1.39
CA ILE A 28 11.51 11.61 0.00
C ILE A 28 12.07 10.55 0.97
N VAL A 29 11.85 9.25 0.70
CA VAL A 29 12.34 8.20 1.62
C VAL A 29 13.85 7.99 1.59
N ILE A 30 14.54 8.41 0.53
CA ILE A 30 16.00 8.31 0.40
C ILE A 30 16.70 9.54 0.98
N LEU A 31 16.18 10.74 0.71
CA LEU A 31 16.86 12.00 1.05
C LEU A 31 16.61 12.44 2.50
N PHE A 32 15.51 12.02 3.10
CA PHE A 32 15.15 12.42 4.47
C PHE A 32 15.34 11.25 5.45
N PRO A 33 15.89 11.50 6.66
CA PRO A 33 16.11 10.49 7.68
C PRO A 33 14.80 10.15 8.41
N LEU A 34 13.87 9.53 7.69
CA LEU A 34 12.51 9.28 8.18
C LEU A 34 12.41 8.02 9.07
N GLU A 35 13.38 7.11 9.03
CA GLU A 35 13.28 5.83 9.73
C GLU A 35 13.11 6.01 11.24
N LEU A 36 12.05 5.39 11.80
CA LEU A 36 11.72 5.48 13.23
C LEU A 36 11.67 6.94 13.75
N SER A 37 11.10 7.87 12.96
CA SER A 37 11.05 9.29 13.32
C SER A 37 9.80 9.74 14.08
N SER A 38 8.71 8.95 14.09
CA SER A 38 7.47 9.31 14.79
C SER A 38 6.70 8.06 15.26
N TYR A 39 7.18 7.39 16.30
CA TYR A 39 6.65 6.12 16.81
C TYR A 39 6.42 6.09 18.34
N ARG A 40 6.90 7.10 19.07
CA ARG A 40 6.89 7.14 20.54
C ARG A 40 5.56 7.68 21.06
N ASN A 41 5.26 7.41 22.33
CA ASN A 41 4.11 8.00 23.03
C ASN A 41 4.18 9.54 23.09
N SER A 42 5.40 10.09 23.12
CA SER A 42 5.64 11.53 23.12
C SER A 42 5.42 12.20 21.75
N ASP A 43 5.36 11.42 20.67
CA ASP A 43 5.35 11.97 19.33
C ASP A 43 3.92 12.33 18.93
N ALA A 44 3.64 13.63 18.79
CA ALA A 44 2.31 14.15 18.45
C ALA A 44 1.74 13.56 17.15
N TRP A 45 2.60 13.16 16.21
CA TRP A 45 2.20 12.64 14.89
C TRP A 45 2.14 11.11 14.81
N ALA A 46 2.53 10.36 15.85
CA ALA A 46 2.43 8.90 15.84
C ALA A 46 1.01 8.39 15.58
N PRO A 47 -0.07 8.97 16.13
CA PRO A 47 -1.45 8.56 15.82
C PRO A 47 -1.81 8.75 14.34
N PHE A 48 -1.40 9.88 13.75
CA PHE A 48 -1.66 10.17 12.34
C PHE A 48 -0.99 9.14 11.42
N TRP A 49 0.30 8.86 11.65
CA TRP A 49 1.03 7.89 10.84
C TRP A 49 0.50 6.48 11.02
N ASN A 50 0.09 6.11 12.24
CA ASN A 50 -0.57 4.84 12.51
C ASN A 50 -1.88 4.70 11.72
N LEU A 51 -2.74 5.73 11.77
CA LEU A 51 -4.00 5.73 11.01
C LEU A 51 -3.75 5.61 9.50
N ILE A 52 -2.81 6.39 8.97
CA ILE A 52 -2.47 6.35 7.55
C ILE A 52 -1.97 4.96 7.16
N THR A 53 -1.11 4.31 7.97
CA THR A 53 -0.62 2.98 7.61
C THR A 53 -1.72 1.92 7.60
N GLU A 54 -2.73 2.01 8.46
CA GLU A 54 -3.82 1.02 8.52
C GLU A 54 -4.66 1.01 7.23
N THR A 55 -4.69 2.14 6.51
CA THR A 55 -5.37 2.23 5.21
C THR A 55 -4.62 1.55 4.07
N GLY A 56 -3.36 1.13 4.26
CA GLY A 56 -2.51 0.59 3.18
C GLY A 56 -2.47 -0.93 3.07
N GLY A 57 -3.02 -1.67 4.04
CA GLY A 57 -2.90 -3.13 4.12
C GLY A 57 -3.74 -3.90 3.09
N PHE A 58 -3.59 -5.23 3.07
CA PHE A 58 -4.37 -6.11 2.19
C PHE A 58 -5.89 -6.00 2.44
N SER A 59 -6.31 -5.95 3.71
CA SER A 59 -7.71 -5.73 4.09
C SER A 59 -8.24 -4.41 3.55
N ALA A 60 -7.45 -3.34 3.61
CA ALA A 60 -7.81 -2.08 3.00
C ALA A 60 -7.91 -2.17 1.47
N GLY A 61 -7.07 -2.97 0.82
CA GLY A 61 -7.21 -3.31 -0.60
C GLY A 61 -8.57 -3.93 -0.94
N ILE A 62 -9.08 -4.84 -0.10
CA ILE A 62 -10.43 -5.40 -0.28
C ILE A 62 -11.51 -4.33 -0.12
N ILE A 63 -11.39 -3.47 0.90
CA ILE A 63 -12.31 -2.34 1.12
C ILE A 63 -12.30 -1.38 -0.09
N LEU A 64 -11.11 -1.07 -0.61
CA LEU A 64 -10.93 -0.23 -1.80
C LEU A 64 -11.55 -0.84 -3.04
N LEU A 65 -11.50 -2.17 -3.20
CA LEU A 65 -12.21 -2.86 -4.28
C LEU A 65 -13.73 -2.73 -4.13
N LEU A 66 -14.26 -2.86 -2.92
CA LEU A 66 -15.70 -2.65 -2.66
C LEU A 66 -16.12 -1.21 -2.96
N ILE A 67 -15.32 -0.23 -2.56
CA ILE A 67 -15.55 1.19 -2.88
C ILE A 67 -15.54 1.41 -4.40
N LEU A 68 -14.59 0.80 -5.11
CA LEU A 68 -14.51 0.87 -6.57
C LEU A 68 -15.77 0.31 -7.23
N ILE A 69 -16.26 -0.84 -6.75
CA ILE A 69 -17.51 -1.44 -7.23
C ILE A 69 -18.67 -0.46 -7.05
N LEU A 70 -18.83 0.12 -5.86
CA LEU A 70 -19.90 1.08 -5.56
C LEU A 70 -19.84 2.31 -6.47
N ILE A 71 -18.64 2.86 -6.71
CA ILE A 71 -18.44 4.01 -7.60
C ILE A 71 -18.88 3.68 -9.04
N LEU A 72 -18.44 2.53 -9.57
CA LEU A 72 -18.75 2.13 -10.94
C LEU A 72 -20.23 1.79 -11.13
N VAL A 73 -20.83 1.07 -10.17
CA VAL A 73 -22.27 0.76 -10.15
C VAL A 73 -23.10 2.05 -10.17
N ARG A 74 -22.75 3.02 -9.32
CA ARG A 74 -23.43 4.32 -9.27
C ARG A 74 -23.25 5.11 -10.57
N HIS A 75 -22.06 5.07 -11.16
CA HIS A 75 -21.76 5.80 -12.40
C HIS A 75 -22.54 5.27 -13.60
N PHE A 76 -22.54 3.96 -13.81
CA PHE A 76 -23.13 3.34 -15.00
C PHE A 76 -24.64 3.14 -14.92
N LYS A 77 -25.28 3.39 -13.77
CA LYS A 77 -26.72 3.15 -13.55
C LYS A 77 -27.16 1.78 -14.10
N ILE A 78 -26.48 0.74 -13.61
CA ILE A 78 -26.45 -0.65 -14.11
C ILE A 78 -27.56 -0.98 -15.14
N SER A 79 -27.17 -1.04 -16.42
CA SER A 79 -27.95 -1.74 -17.44
C SER A 79 -27.38 -3.15 -17.63
N TYR A 80 -28.23 -4.11 -17.99
CA TYR A 80 -27.82 -5.52 -18.20
C TYR A 80 -26.63 -5.66 -19.15
N ARG A 81 -26.55 -4.78 -20.17
CA ARG A 81 -25.47 -4.77 -21.17
C ARG A 81 -24.09 -4.41 -20.59
N LYS A 82 -24.02 -3.65 -19.50
CA LYS A 82 -22.75 -3.21 -18.88
C LYS A 82 -22.28 -4.10 -17.73
N ILE A 83 -23.13 -4.99 -17.20
CA ILE A 83 -22.78 -5.87 -16.08
C ILE A 83 -21.63 -6.81 -16.44
N SER A 84 -21.67 -7.43 -17.63
CA SER A 84 -20.63 -8.37 -18.05
C SER A 84 -19.25 -7.70 -18.16
N ASP A 85 -19.22 -6.52 -18.80
CA ASP A 85 -17.99 -5.72 -18.95
C ASP A 85 -17.44 -5.25 -17.59
N LEU A 86 -18.33 -4.81 -16.69
CA LEU A 86 -17.96 -4.42 -15.33
C LEU A 86 -17.39 -5.60 -14.53
N ASN A 87 -18.05 -6.76 -14.58
CA ASN A 87 -17.58 -7.97 -13.91
C ASN A 87 -16.22 -8.40 -14.41
N TYR A 88 -16.00 -8.39 -15.73
CA TYR A 88 -14.72 -8.80 -16.31
C TYR A 88 -13.60 -7.83 -15.93
N PHE A 89 -13.86 -6.51 -15.92
CA PHE A 89 -12.90 -5.51 -15.45
C PHE A 89 -12.54 -5.71 -13.97
N LEU A 90 -13.54 -5.83 -13.10
CA LEU A 90 -13.33 -6.03 -11.66
C LEU A 90 -12.60 -7.33 -11.36
N SER A 91 -12.93 -8.41 -12.08
CA SER A 91 -12.24 -9.70 -11.96
C SER A 91 -10.76 -9.59 -12.33
N ILE A 92 -10.43 -8.88 -13.42
CA ILE A 92 -9.03 -8.65 -13.80
C ILE A 92 -8.28 -7.83 -12.76
N VAL A 93 -8.89 -6.74 -12.27
CA VAL A 93 -8.31 -5.91 -11.21
C VAL A 93 -8.04 -6.77 -9.97
N PHE A 94 -9.03 -7.55 -9.54
CA PHE A 94 -8.89 -8.43 -8.38
C PHE A 94 -7.83 -9.51 -8.58
N LEU A 95 -7.85 -10.24 -9.71
CA LEU A 95 -6.93 -11.35 -9.96
C LEU A 95 -5.48 -10.87 -10.07
N ILE A 96 -5.21 -9.76 -10.76
CA ILE A 96 -3.87 -9.19 -10.84
C ILE A 96 -3.39 -8.74 -9.46
N PHE A 97 -4.26 -8.07 -8.68
CA PHE A 97 -3.93 -7.65 -7.32
C PHE A 97 -3.58 -8.83 -6.42
N VAL A 98 -4.45 -9.84 -6.36
CA VAL A 98 -4.25 -11.03 -5.50
C VAL A 98 -3.03 -11.83 -5.94
N PHE A 99 -2.82 -12.04 -7.24
CA PHE A 99 -1.64 -12.76 -7.72
C PHE A 99 -0.35 -12.00 -7.39
N SER A 100 -0.29 -10.69 -7.68
CA SER A 100 0.88 -9.87 -7.41
C SER A 100 1.21 -9.76 -5.91
N MET A 101 0.17 -9.57 -5.07
CA MET A 101 0.33 -9.53 -3.62
C MET A 101 0.71 -10.90 -3.06
N GLY A 102 0.11 -11.98 -3.57
CA GLY A 102 0.42 -13.35 -3.17
C GLY A 102 1.87 -13.70 -3.48
N PHE A 103 2.34 -13.39 -4.70
CA PHE A 103 3.75 -13.57 -5.07
C PHE A 103 4.69 -12.80 -4.14
N SER A 104 4.36 -11.54 -3.82
CA SER A 104 5.19 -10.72 -2.94
C SER A 104 5.19 -11.19 -1.49
N GLN A 105 4.03 -11.65 -1.00
CA GLN A 105 3.83 -12.07 0.39
C GLN A 105 4.37 -13.47 0.68
N PHE A 106 4.22 -14.41 -0.26
CA PHE A 106 4.55 -15.82 -0.03
C PHE A 106 5.86 -16.26 -0.68
N TYR A 107 6.29 -15.62 -1.77
CA TYR A 107 7.54 -15.97 -2.44
C TYR A 107 8.67 -14.98 -2.09
N LEU A 108 8.51 -13.69 -2.42
CA LEU A 108 9.60 -12.72 -2.25
C LEU A 108 10.00 -12.54 -0.78
N LYS A 109 9.02 -12.49 0.14
CA LYS A 109 9.32 -12.38 1.58
C LYS A 109 10.15 -13.54 2.11
N ASP A 110 9.82 -14.76 1.71
CA ASP A 110 10.57 -15.94 2.13
C ASP A 110 11.93 -16.05 1.43
N TYR A 111 12.06 -15.53 0.21
CA TYR A 111 13.34 -15.51 -0.50
C TYR A 111 14.36 -14.57 0.18
N PHE A 112 13.96 -13.33 0.50
CA PHE A 112 14.91 -12.32 1.00
C PHE A 112 15.19 -12.40 2.51
N LYS A 113 14.25 -12.91 3.32
CA LYS A 113 14.36 -13.07 4.79
C LYS A 113 14.92 -11.87 5.57
N LYS A 114 14.75 -10.66 5.05
CA LYS A 114 15.31 -9.42 5.61
C LYS A 114 14.55 -9.01 6.90
N PRO A 115 15.24 -8.74 8.03
CA PRO A 115 14.59 -8.26 9.26
C PRO A 115 14.10 -6.83 9.10
N ARG A 116 13.08 -6.44 9.87
CA ARG A 116 12.52 -5.08 9.83
C ARG A 116 13.34 -4.09 10.68
N PRO A 117 13.33 -2.78 10.37
CA PRO A 117 14.01 -1.77 11.18
C PRO A 117 13.67 -1.82 12.67
N TYR A 118 12.38 -1.87 13.03
CA TYR A 118 11.98 -1.93 14.44
C TYR A 118 12.50 -3.19 15.17
N GLN A 119 12.74 -4.29 14.44
CA GLN A 119 13.31 -5.50 15.02
C GLN A 119 14.77 -5.28 15.39
N LEU A 120 15.53 -4.57 14.55
CA LEU A 120 16.90 -4.16 14.87
C LEU A 120 16.93 -3.13 15.99
N TYR A 121 15.95 -2.23 16.07
CA TYR A 121 15.76 -1.33 17.20
C TYR A 121 15.62 -2.11 18.52
N PHE A 122 14.83 -3.19 18.55
CA PHE A 122 14.72 -4.05 19.73
C PHE A 122 16.03 -4.78 20.07
N VAL A 123 16.83 -5.18 19.07
CA VAL A 123 18.19 -5.70 19.31
C VAL A 123 19.06 -4.63 20.00
N GLY A 124 19.08 -3.40 19.47
CA GLY A 124 19.89 -2.30 20.02
C GLY A 124 19.48 -1.87 21.43
N LYS A 125 18.19 -2.01 21.79
CA LYS A 125 17.67 -1.78 23.14
C LYS A 125 17.95 -2.92 24.13
N GLY A 126 18.57 -3.99 23.64
CA GLY A 126 18.94 -5.13 24.45
C GLY A 126 17.83 -6.17 24.68
N ILE A 127 16.66 -5.93 24.11
CA ILE A 127 15.45 -6.73 24.31
C ILE A 127 15.58 -8.13 23.69
N LEU A 128 16.37 -8.24 22.61
CA LEU A 128 16.57 -9.47 21.84
C LEU A 128 17.96 -10.12 22.05
N ILE A 129 18.80 -9.63 22.97
CA ILE A 129 20.24 -9.97 23.09
C ILE A 129 20.51 -11.49 23.19
N ASN A 130 19.65 -12.26 23.85
CA ASN A 130 19.90 -13.69 24.08
C ASN A 130 19.26 -14.63 23.04
N LYS A 131 18.61 -14.07 22.01
CA LYS A 131 17.90 -14.84 20.99
C LYS A 131 17.99 -14.24 19.58
N GLY A 132 18.88 -13.28 19.30
CA GLY A 132 18.92 -12.56 18.02
C GLY A 132 18.88 -13.47 16.78
N GLU A 133 19.82 -14.42 16.67
CA GLU A 133 19.85 -15.37 15.54
C GLU A 133 18.63 -16.31 15.51
N GLN A 134 18.18 -16.76 16.69
CA GLN A 134 16.99 -17.60 16.82
C GLN A 134 15.71 -16.83 16.41
N PHE A 135 15.61 -15.56 16.77
CA PHE A 135 14.46 -14.71 16.48
C PHE A 135 14.34 -14.44 14.98
N PHE A 136 15.45 -14.18 14.28
CA PHE A 136 15.39 -13.89 12.85
C PHE A 136 15.05 -15.11 11.99
N SER A 137 15.36 -16.33 12.47
CA SER A 137 15.04 -17.59 11.80
C SER A 137 13.63 -18.13 12.05
N MET A 138 12.93 -17.65 13.10
CA MET A 138 11.56 -18.07 13.41
C MET A 138 10.55 -17.75 12.29
N PRO A 139 9.50 -18.57 12.12
CA PRO A 139 8.33 -18.20 11.33
C PRO A 139 7.61 -16.95 11.87
N GLY A 140 6.96 -16.18 11.00
CA GLY A 140 6.34 -14.90 11.39
C GLY A 140 5.31 -15.00 12.54
N LYS A 141 4.49 -16.04 12.56
CA LYS A 141 3.52 -16.25 13.66
C LYS A 141 4.20 -16.50 15.01
N GLU A 142 5.32 -17.21 15.00
CA GLU A 142 6.11 -17.48 16.20
C GLU A 142 6.83 -16.21 16.67
N LYS A 143 7.38 -15.40 15.75
CA LYS A 143 7.93 -14.08 16.07
C LYS A 143 6.89 -13.18 16.73
N SER A 144 5.64 -13.18 16.23
CA SER A 144 4.56 -12.37 16.82
C SER A 144 4.31 -12.75 18.27
N LYS A 145 4.14 -14.05 18.56
CA LYS A 145 3.94 -14.54 19.93
C LYS A 145 5.12 -14.20 20.83
N PHE A 146 6.33 -14.39 20.31
CA PHE A 146 7.55 -14.08 21.04
C PHE A 146 7.65 -12.58 21.40
N LEU A 147 7.33 -11.68 20.46
CA LEU A 147 7.32 -10.24 20.72
C LEU A 147 6.21 -9.84 21.70
N GLU A 148 5.05 -10.49 21.66
CA GLU A 148 3.97 -10.27 22.62
C GLU A 148 4.42 -10.62 24.05
N ASP A 149 5.03 -11.79 24.24
CA ASP A 149 5.55 -12.25 25.53
C ASP A 149 6.65 -11.32 26.07
N ILE A 150 7.55 -10.88 25.20
CA ILE A 150 8.61 -9.93 25.56
C ILE A 150 8.02 -8.58 25.97
N THR A 151 7.09 -8.06 25.19
CA THR A 151 6.51 -6.73 25.45
C THR A 151 5.78 -6.71 26.79
N ARG A 152 5.05 -7.79 27.13
CA ARG A 152 4.41 -7.95 28.45
C ARG A 152 5.41 -7.94 29.62
N LYS A 153 6.60 -8.50 29.41
CA LYS A 153 7.66 -8.57 30.44
C LYS A 153 8.49 -7.28 30.55
N ASN A 154 8.32 -6.34 29.63
CA ASN A 154 9.09 -5.09 29.55
C ASN A 154 8.13 -3.89 29.50
N PRO A 155 7.49 -3.52 30.62
CA PRO A 155 6.50 -2.42 30.64
C PRO A 155 7.08 -1.06 30.21
N GLU A 156 8.40 -0.87 30.31
CA GLU A 156 9.07 0.33 29.79
C GLU A 156 8.87 0.52 28.29
N LEU A 157 8.80 -0.56 27.50
CA LEU A 157 8.50 -0.49 26.06
C LEU A 157 7.09 0.04 25.79
N ILE A 158 6.12 -0.34 26.62
CA ILE A 158 4.73 0.12 26.51
C ILE A 158 4.67 1.62 26.81
N ASN A 159 5.51 2.10 27.72
CA ASN A 159 5.60 3.52 28.06
C ASN A 159 6.39 4.34 27.04
N GLU A 160 7.33 3.75 26.30
CA GLU A 160 8.12 4.44 25.28
C GLU A 160 7.39 4.51 23.92
N VAL A 161 6.85 3.39 23.45
CA VAL A 161 6.27 3.26 22.10
C VAL A 161 4.77 3.50 22.12
N TYR A 162 4.27 4.24 21.12
CA TYR A 162 2.83 4.43 20.94
C TYR A 162 2.12 3.08 20.80
N LEU A 163 1.22 2.77 21.73
CA LEU A 163 0.68 1.42 21.89
C LEU A 163 0.07 0.80 20.61
N PRO A 164 -0.70 1.54 19.79
CA PRO A 164 -1.16 1.04 18.49
C PRO A 164 -0.02 0.67 17.52
N VAL A 165 1.07 1.45 17.51
CA VAL A 165 2.26 1.15 16.70
C VAL A 165 2.95 -0.11 17.22
N LEU A 166 3.10 -0.24 18.54
CA LEU A 166 3.67 -1.44 19.17
C LEU A 166 2.87 -2.71 18.85
N ASN A 167 1.54 -2.63 18.94
CA ASN A 167 0.66 -3.73 18.56
C ASN A 167 0.81 -4.09 17.07
N ASN A 168 0.91 -3.09 16.20
CA ASN A 168 1.15 -3.31 14.78
C ASN A 168 2.55 -3.91 14.51
N TRP A 169 3.58 -3.55 15.27
CA TRP A 169 4.90 -4.18 15.20
C TRP A 169 4.86 -5.66 15.59
N ILE A 170 4.11 -6.02 16.63
CA ILE A 170 3.92 -7.41 17.06
C ILE A 170 3.20 -8.19 15.96
N TYR A 171 2.07 -7.67 15.48
CA TYR A 171 1.25 -8.30 14.45
C TYR A 171 2.01 -8.50 13.12
N HIS A 172 2.82 -7.51 12.71
CA HIS A 172 3.59 -7.55 11.46
C HIS A 172 5.06 -7.96 11.64
N SER A 173 5.28 -9.07 12.33
CA SER A 173 6.60 -9.59 12.69
C SER A 173 7.37 -10.38 11.63
N GLY A 174 6.75 -10.63 10.47
CA GLY A 174 7.44 -11.25 9.33
C GLY A 174 8.52 -10.36 8.69
N PHE A 175 9.08 -10.83 7.58
CA PHE A 175 10.17 -10.15 6.87
C PHE A 175 9.76 -8.81 6.24
N SER A 176 10.75 -7.93 6.09
CA SER A 176 10.55 -6.56 5.64
C SER A 176 10.30 -6.48 4.13
N PHE A 177 11.12 -7.11 3.30
CA PHE A 177 11.09 -6.91 1.84
C PHE A 177 10.08 -7.83 1.12
N PRO A 178 9.36 -7.35 0.08
CA PRO A 178 9.04 -5.95 -0.21
C PRO A 178 7.89 -5.45 0.67
N SER A 179 7.59 -4.15 0.60
CA SER A 179 6.44 -3.56 1.30
C SER A 179 5.11 -3.83 0.60
N GLY A 180 4.29 -4.70 1.18
CA GLY A 180 2.93 -4.97 0.69
C GLY A 180 1.98 -3.76 0.82
N HIS A 181 2.22 -2.85 1.75
CA HIS A 181 1.42 -1.62 1.89
C HIS A 181 1.71 -0.61 0.78
N ALA A 182 2.99 -0.43 0.44
CA ALA A 182 3.39 0.39 -0.70
C ALA A 182 2.84 -0.20 -2.01
N GLN A 183 2.91 -1.53 -2.16
CA GLN A 183 2.34 -2.24 -3.31
C GLN A 183 0.82 -2.06 -3.43
N THR A 184 0.07 -2.30 -2.36
CA THR A 184 -1.39 -2.17 -2.37
C THR A 184 -1.81 -0.73 -2.67
N SER A 185 -1.19 0.24 -2.00
CA SER A 185 -1.54 1.64 -2.18
C SER A 185 -1.21 2.18 -3.57
N PHE A 186 -0.03 1.88 -4.13
CA PHE A 186 0.29 2.28 -5.51
C PHE A 186 -0.56 1.56 -6.56
N TYR A 187 -0.90 0.28 -6.34
CA TYR A 187 -1.81 -0.46 -7.21
C TYR A 187 -3.17 0.24 -7.30
N PHE A 188 -3.81 0.45 -6.15
CA PHE A 188 -5.12 1.11 -6.12
C PHE A 188 -5.05 2.57 -6.52
N ALA A 189 -3.93 3.27 -6.27
CA ALA A 189 -3.77 4.64 -6.75
C ALA A 189 -3.89 4.72 -8.28
N VAL A 190 -3.25 3.80 -9.01
CA VAL A 190 -3.38 3.71 -10.47
C VAL A 190 -4.82 3.40 -10.89
N ILE A 191 -5.47 2.41 -10.26
CA ILE A 191 -6.84 2.01 -10.61
C ILE A 191 -7.85 3.15 -10.37
N PHE A 192 -7.81 3.78 -9.20
CA PHE A 192 -8.70 4.88 -8.87
C PHE A 192 -8.43 6.11 -9.72
N SER A 193 -7.15 6.43 -9.96
CA SER A 193 -6.78 7.51 -10.87
C SER A 193 -7.37 7.27 -12.27
N TYR A 194 -7.21 6.07 -12.83
CA TYR A 194 -7.80 5.68 -14.11
C TYR A 194 -9.31 5.89 -14.15
N VAL A 195 -10.02 5.37 -13.15
CA VAL A 195 -11.48 5.46 -13.06
C VAL A 195 -11.94 6.91 -12.93
N PHE A 196 -11.29 7.71 -12.08
CA PHE A 196 -11.60 9.13 -11.89
C PHE A 196 -11.37 9.94 -13.16
N PHE A 197 -10.28 9.69 -13.89
CA PHE A 197 -10.02 10.36 -15.17
C PHE A 197 -11.05 10.03 -16.27
N LYS A 198 -11.69 8.87 -16.21
CA LYS A 198 -12.74 8.45 -17.16
C LYS A 198 -14.13 8.94 -16.78
N ILE A 199 -14.42 9.01 -15.48
CA ILE A 199 -15.74 9.41 -14.97
C ILE A 199 -15.89 10.94 -14.91
N PHE A 200 -14.88 11.65 -14.38
CA PHE A 200 -14.99 13.08 -14.13
C PHE A 200 -14.75 13.94 -15.38
N LYS A 201 -15.46 15.08 -15.44
CA LYS A 201 -15.27 16.11 -16.47
C LYS A 201 -13.86 16.72 -16.38
N LYS A 202 -13.40 17.32 -17.48
CA LYS A 202 -12.05 17.90 -17.61
C LYS A 202 -11.64 18.81 -16.45
N GLU A 203 -12.57 19.63 -15.96
CA GLU A 203 -12.36 20.58 -14.86
C GLU A 203 -12.07 19.91 -13.50
N LYS A 204 -12.56 18.69 -13.28
CA LYS A 204 -12.41 17.95 -12.00
C LYS A 204 -11.35 16.86 -12.05
N LYS A 205 -10.47 16.91 -13.05
CA LYS A 205 -9.47 15.87 -13.29
C LYS A 205 -8.35 15.83 -12.25
N TYR A 206 -8.12 16.93 -11.53
CA TYR A 206 -7.19 16.97 -10.39
C TYR A 206 -7.54 15.95 -9.30
N ILE A 207 -8.81 15.50 -9.21
CA ILE A 207 -9.24 14.44 -8.30
C ILE A 207 -8.50 13.12 -8.58
N GLY A 208 -8.07 12.89 -9.84
CA GLY A 208 -7.25 11.73 -10.20
C GLY A 208 -5.85 11.71 -9.58
N LEU A 209 -5.41 12.81 -8.95
CA LEU A 209 -4.12 12.90 -8.24
C LEU A 209 -4.22 12.50 -6.76
N VAL A 210 -5.40 12.63 -6.15
CA VAL A 210 -5.63 12.32 -4.73
C VAL A 210 -5.19 10.90 -4.35
N PRO A 211 -5.47 9.85 -5.16
CA PRO A 211 -5.02 8.50 -4.82
C PRO A 211 -3.49 8.38 -4.75
N PHE A 212 -2.74 9.13 -5.56
CA PHE A 212 -1.28 9.11 -5.50
C PHE A 212 -0.75 9.80 -4.25
N ILE A 213 -1.34 10.92 -3.82
CA ILE A 213 -0.97 11.58 -2.55
C ILE A 213 -1.15 10.60 -1.39
N TRP A 214 -2.28 9.90 -1.35
CA TRP A 214 -2.53 8.86 -0.35
C TRP A 214 -1.49 7.73 -0.41
N ALA A 215 -1.15 7.22 -1.60
CA ALA A 215 -0.14 6.15 -1.73
C ALA A 215 1.26 6.58 -1.28
N ILE A 216 1.63 7.85 -1.51
CA ILE A 216 2.86 8.44 -0.97
C ILE A 216 2.79 8.45 0.56
N LEU A 217 1.71 8.98 1.16
CA LEU A 217 1.55 9.04 2.62
C LEU A 217 1.59 7.64 3.27
N VAL A 218 0.93 6.65 2.68
CA VAL A 218 1.01 5.25 3.13
C VAL A 218 2.45 4.74 3.05
N SER A 219 3.17 5.05 1.98
CA SER A 219 4.56 4.61 1.81
C SER A 219 5.51 5.26 2.82
N LEU A 220 5.33 6.55 3.09
CA LEU A 220 6.10 7.29 4.10
C LEU A 220 5.85 6.74 5.51
N SER A 221 4.58 6.48 5.86
CA SER A 221 4.23 5.96 7.20
C SER A 221 4.95 4.64 7.52
N ARG A 222 5.21 3.80 6.51
CA ARG A 222 5.95 2.54 6.69
C ARG A 222 7.41 2.72 7.09
N VAL A 223 8.07 3.77 6.61
CA VAL A 223 9.46 4.10 6.98
C VAL A 223 9.47 4.82 8.33
N ILE A 224 8.57 5.79 8.49
CA ILE A 224 8.41 6.60 9.71
C ILE A 224 8.16 5.73 10.95
N LEU A 225 7.32 4.71 10.81
CA LEU A 225 7.00 3.77 11.87
C LEU A 225 7.98 2.58 11.95
N GLY A 226 9.07 2.57 11.18
CA GLY A 226 10.12 1.54 11.26
C GLY A 226 9.73 0.15 10.75
N PHE A 227 8.71 0.04 9.90
CA PHE A 227 8.31 -1.26 9.34
C PHE A 227 9.19 -1.74 8.20
N HIS A 228 9.77 -0.82 7.43
CA HIS A 228 10.42 -1.10 6.15
C HIS A 228 11.54 -0.10 5.87
N TYR A 229 12.56 -0.55 5.16
CA TYR A 229 13.60 0.33 4.63
C TYR A 229 13.12 1.03 3.35
N PRO A 230 13.73 2.17 2.96
CA PRO A 230 13.40 2.87 1.71
C PRO A 230 13.39 1.97 0.47
N ALA A 231 14.36 1.05 0.34
CA ALA A 231 14.42 0.11 -0.79
C ALA A 231 13.22 -0.86 -0.83
N ASP A 232 12.72 -1.30 0.33
CA ASP A 232 11.56 -2.18 0.42
C ASP A 232 10.28 -1.46 -0.06
N ILE A 233 10.21 -0.15 0.19
CA ILE A 233 9.12 0.73 -0.24
C ILE A 233 9.19 0.96 -1.74
N ALA A 234 10.36 1.30 -2.28
CA ALA A 234 10.55 1.48 -3.72
C ALA A 234 10.15 0.21 -4.50
N ALA A 235 10.60 -0.97 -4.05
CA ALA A 235 10.25 -2.24 -4.68
C ALA A 235 8.73 -2.52 -4.63
N GLY A 236 8.10 -2.31 -3.46
CA GLY A 236 6.65 -2.49 -3.30
C GLY A 236 5.85 -1.53 -4.19
N ALA A 237 6.17 -0.24 -4.13
CA ALA A 237 5.52 0.79 -4.94
C ALA A 237 5.66 0.53 -6.44
N LEU A 238 6.85 0.12 -6.90
CA LEU A 238 7.10 -0.25 -8.30
C LEU A 238 6.26 -1.46 -8.72
N ALA A 239 6.19 -2.51 -7.90
CA ALA A 239 5.36 -3.68 -8.17
C ALA A 239 3.86 -3.31 -8.25
N GLY A 240 3.37 -2.48 -7.31
CA GLY A 240 2.00 -2.00 -7.30
C GLY A 240 1.66 -1.13 -8.51
N MET A 241 2.53 -0.16 -8.81
CA MET A 241 2.38 0.73 -9.97
C MET A 241 2.36 -0.07 -11.27
N THR A 242 3.33 -0.96 -11.50
CA THR A 242 3.43 -1.72 -12.75
C THR A 242 2.25 -2.66 -12.96
N THR A 243 1.84 -3.39 -11.92
CA THR A 243 0.68 -4.29 -12.02
C THR A 243 -0.65 -3.53 -12.17
N GLY A 244 -0.79 -2.36 -11.54
CA GLY A 244 -1.93 -1.47 -11.76
C GLY A 244 -1.98 -0.92 -13.20
N LEU A 245 -0.83 -0.52 -13.74
CA LEU A 245 -0.72 -0.04 -15.12
C LEU A 245 -1.04 -1.15 -16.13
N ILE A 246 -0.60 -2.39 -15.87
CA ILE A 246 -0.98 -3.56 -16.67
C ILE A 246 -2.50 -3.73 -16.66
N ALA A 247 -3.12 -3.72 -15.47
CA ALA A 247 -4.56 -3.92 -15.34
C ALA A 247 -5.37 -2.90 -16.16
N ILE A 248 -5.01 -1.61 -16.15
CA ILE A 248 -5.74 -0.58 -16.91
C ILE A 248 -5.43 -0.58 -18.41
N SER A 249 -4.33 -1.22 -18.82
CA SER A 249 -3.91 -1.31 -20.22
C SER A 249 -4.62 -2.45 -20.98
N LEU A 250 -5.23 -3.39 -20.25
CA LEU A 250 -5.96 -4.50 -20.87
C LEU A 250 -7.20 -4.01 -21.64
N PRO A 251 -7.55 -4.64 -22.78
CA PRO A 251 -8.64 -4.16 -23.65
C PRO A 251 -9.99 -3.99 -22.95
N VAL A 252 -10.31 -4.86 -21.97
CA VAL A 252 -11.56 -4.74 -21.22
C VAL A 252 -11.64 -3.45 -20.43
N SER A 253 -10.53 -2.99 -19.86
CA SER A 253 -10.47 -1.78 -19.04
C SER A 253 -10.83 -0.55 -19.88
N ILE A 254 -10.53 -0.60 -21.17
CA ILE A 254 -10.92 0.42 -22.14
C ILE A 254 -12.40 0.24 -22.54
N LYS A 255 -12.83 -1.01 -22.78
CA LYS A 255 -14.18 -1.35 -23.22
C LYS A 255 -15.28 -0.85 -22.27
N ILE A 256 -15.07 -0.94 -20.96
CA ILE A 256 -16.11 -0.55 -19.98
C ILE A 256 -16.54 0.92 -20.14
N PHE A 257 -15.60 1.80 -20.52
CA PHE A 257 -15.82 3.24 -20.67
C PHE A 257 -16.14 3.67 -22.12
N ARG A 258 -16.20 2.73 -23.07
CA ARG A 258 -16.73 3.01 -24.42
C ARG A 258 -18.25 2.93 -24.37
N GLU A 259 -18.93 3.87 -25.02
CA GLU A 259 -20.40 3.87 -25.14
C GLU A 259 -20.89 2.66 -25.94
#